data_AF-A6WE50-F1
#
_entry.id   AF-A6WE50-F1
#
_cell.length_a   1.000
_cell.length_b   1.000
_cell.length_c   1.000
_cell.angle_alpha   90.00
_cell.angle_beta   90.00
_cell.angle_gamma   90.00
#
_symmetry.space_group_name_H-M   'P 1'
#
loop_
_entity.id
_entity.type
_entity.pdbx_description
1 polymer ?
#
loop_
_entity_poly.entity_id
_entity_poly.type
_entity_poly.pdbx_seq_one_letter_code
_entity_poly.pdbx_strand_id
1 'polypeptide(L)'
;MEVRGGPQVNEVVVRVRFFAGAAAAAGREEEQLPVPAGTTLDALVERLAGRGPDLAKVLAASSFLLDAVAARPGDELTPGVTLDVLPPFAGG
;
A
#
# COMPACT_ATOMS: atom_id res chain seq x y z
N MET A 1 -29.96 5.65 27.53
CA MET A 1 -28.50 5.72 27.75
C MET A 1 -27.88 5.36 26.41
N GLU A 2 -27.62 6.37 25.59
CA GLU A 2 -27.14 6.20 24.22
C GLU A 2 -25.73 5.59 24.24
N VAL A 3 -25.61 4.38 23.70
CA VAL A 3 -24.33 3.77 23.39
C VAL A 3 -23.73 4.58 22.23
N ARG A 4 -22.79 5.47 22.54
CA ARG A 4 -21.92 6.08 21.54
C ARG A 4 -21.10 4.95 20.92
N GLY A 5 -21.58 4.38 19.82
CA GLY A 5 -20.72 3.62 18.91
C GLY A 5 -19.65 4.59 18.42
N GLY A 6 -18.42 4.45 18.90
CA GLY A 6 -17.27 5.08 18.26
C GLY A 6 -17.23 4.68 16.78
N PRO A 7 -16.55 5.43 15.90
CA PRO A 7 -16.42 5.03 14.52
C PRO A 7 -15.86 3.60 14.50
N GLN A 8 -16.71 2.66 14.11
CA GLN A 8 -16.27 1.30 13.84
C GLN A 8 -15.42 1.45 12.59
N VAL A 9 -14.11 1.61 12.78
CA VAL A 9 -13.16 1.64 11.67
C VAL A 9 -13.27 0.29 11.00
N ASN A 10 -14.08 0.23 9.95
CA ASN A 10 -14.28 -1.00 9.22
C ASN A 10 -12.96 -1.24 8.50
N GLU A 11 -12.13 -2.17 8.97
CA GLU A 11 -10.83 -2.43 8.33
C GLU A 11 -11.01 -3.34 7.13
N VAL A 12 -10.25 -3.07 6.08
CA VAL A 12 -10.16 -3.90 4.89
C VAL A 12 -8.74 -4.44 4.80
N VAL A 13 -8.61 -5.71 4.43
CA VAL A 13 -7.30 -6.32 4.20
C VAL A 13 -6.92 -6.09 2.75
N VAL A 14 -5.75 -5.50 2.52
CA VAL A 14 -5.17 -5.27 1.20
C VAL A 14 -3.90 -6.09 1.07
N ARG A 15 -3.64 -6.65 -0.10
CA ARG A 15 -2.42 -7.44 -0.34
C ARG A 15 -1.42 -6.60 -1.09
N VAL A 16 -0.29 -6.29 -0.47
CA VAL A 16 0.78 -5.51 -1.08
C VAL A 16 1.88 -6.45 -1.57
N ARG A 17 2.20 -6.37 -2.85
CA ARG A 17 3.25 -7.15 -3.51
C ARG A 17 4.38 -6.23 -3.93
N PHE A 18 5.56 -6.46 -3.39
CA PHE A 18 6.76 -5.69 -3.68
C PHE A 18 7.59 -6.43 -4.72
N PHE A 19 8.00 -5.73 -5.77
CA PHE A 19 8.85 -6.29 -6.82
C PHE A 19 10.25 -5.68 -6.79
N ALA A 20 11.25 -6.46 -7.23
CA ALA A 20 12.64 -6.01 -7.42
C ALA A 20 13.20 -5.23 -6.21
N GLY A 21 13.63 -3.98 -6.40
CA GLY A 21 14.20 -3.14 -5.34
C GLY A 21 13.23 -2.85 -4.20
N ALA A 22 11.91 -2.88 -4.45
CA ALA A 22 10.91 -2.67 -3.40
C ALA A 22 10.84 -3.87 -2.47
N ALA A 23 11.02 -5.09 -2.98
CA ALA A 23 11.06 -6.30 -2.15
C ALA A 23 12.29 -6.31 -1.24
N ALA A 24 13.44 -5.88 -1.77
CA ALA A 24 14.67 -5.74 -0.99
C ALA A 24 14.52 -4.69 0.12
N ALA A 25 13.93 -3.53 -0.20
CA ALA A 25 13.68 -2.46 0.77
C ALA A 25 12.62 -2.83 1.83
N ALA A 26 11.58 -3.57 1.43
CA ALA A 26 10.52 -4.04 2.32
C ALA A 26 10.89 -5.30 3.10
N GLY A 27 11.96 -6.00 2.70
CA GLY A 27 12.41 -7.28 3.27
C GLY A 27 11.51 -8.47 2.96
N ARG A 28 10.57 -8.33 2.02
CA ARG A 28 9.59 -9.36 1.64
C ARG A 28 8.95 -9.02 0.30
N GLU A 29 8.46 -10.04 -0.37
CA GLU A 29 7.82 -9.92 -1.69
C GLU A 29 6.31 -9.69 -1.59
N GLU A 30 5.66 -10.12 -0.52
CA GLU A 30 4.23 -9.96 -0.30
C GLU A 30 3.92 -9.74 1.19
N GLU A 31 2.97 -8.85 1.51
CA GLU A 31 2.36 -8.73 2.83
C GLU A 31 0.87 -8.43 2.71
N GLN A 32 0.06 -8.96 3.63
CA GLN A 32 -1.32 -8.53 3.82
C GLN A 32 -1.39 -7.47 4.92
N LEU A 33 -1.98 -6.31 4.59
CA LEU A 33 -2.08 -5.18 5.49
C LEU A 33 -3.53 -4.82 5.78
N PRO A 34 -3.95 -4.81 7.06
CA PRO A 34 -5.20 -4.18 7.44
C PRO A 34 -5.08 -2.65 7.38
N VAL A 35 -6.02 -2.03 6.66
CA VAL A 35 -6.16 -0.58 6.54
C VAL A 35 -7.61 -0.18 6.80
N PRO A 36 -7.88 1.04 7.30
CA PRO A 36 -9.25 1.54 7.40
C PRO A 36 -9.97 1.51 6.04
N ALA A 37 -11.25 1.17 6.00
CA ALA A 37 -12.07 1.28 4.80
C ALA A 37 -12.09 2.73 4.31
N GLY A 38 -11.99 2.92 3.00
CA GLY A 38 -11.83 4.23 2.38
C GLY A 38 -10.40 4.78 2.47
N THR A 39 -9.42 3.98 2.91
CA THR A 39 -8.01 4.34 2.76
C THR A 39 -7.67 4.41 1.27
N THR A 40 -6.99 5.48 0.87
CA THR A 40 -6.52 5.68 -0.49
C THR A 40 -5.12 5.08 -0.69
N LEU A 41 -4.74 4.89 -1.95
CA LEU A 41 -3.41 4.42 -2.32
C LEU A 41 -2.29 5.29 -1.72
N ASP A 42 -2.41 6.62 -1.82
CA ASP A 42 -1.41 7.56 -1.29
C ASP A 42 -1.24 7.39 0.22
N ALA A 43 -2.33 7.31 0.99
CA ALA A 43 -2.28 7.12 2.43
C ALA A 43 -1.59 5.79 2.82
N LEU A 44 -1.83 4.71 2.07
CA LEU A 44 -1.12 3.44 2.27
C LEU A 44 0.38 3.57 1.92
N VAL A 45 0.71 4.21 0.81
CA VAL A 45 2.10 4.42 0.37
C VAL A 45 2.85 5.28 1.38
N GLU A 46 2.26 6.35 1.90
CA GLU A 46 2.85 7.18 2.96
C GLU A 46 3.07 6.37 4.24
N ARG A 47 2.10 5.53 4.64
CA ARG A 47 2.25 4.63 5.79
C ARG A 47 3.39 3.63 5.61
N LEU A 48 3.60 3.13 4.38
CA LEU A 48 4.73 2.25 4.05
C LEU A 48 6.05 3.01 4.04
N ALA A 49 6.09 4.21 3.46
CA ALA A 49 7.26 5.08 3.45
C ALA A 49 7.73 5.43 4.87
N GLY A 50 6.80 5.58 5.81
CA GLY A 50 7.09 5.79 7.23
C GLY A 50 7.84 4.64 7.92
N ARG A 51 7.96 3.45 7.30
CA ARG A 51 8.70 2.31 7.87
C ARG A 51 10.21 2.43 7.72
N GLY A 52 10.69 3.18 6.73
CA GLY A 52 12.12 3.33 6.51
C GLY A 52 12.48 4.17 5.28
N PRO A 53 13.64 4.85 5.32
CA PRO A 53 14.03 5.79 4.27
C PRO A 53 14.34 5.11 2.92
N ASP A 54 14.79 3.85 2.93
CA ASP A 54 15.07 3.09 1.71
C ASP A 54 13.76 2.77 0.96
N LEU A 55 12.78 2.22 1.68
CA LEU A 55 11.46 1.92 1.14
C LEU A 55 10.76 3.20 0.66
N ALA A 56 10.86 4.31 1.41
CA ALA A 56 10.30 5.60 0.99
C ALA A 56 10.85 6.07 -0.37
N LYS A 57 12.17 5.96 -0.59
CA LYS A 57 12.81 6.33 -1.87
C LYS A 57 12.32 5.44 -3.02
N VAL A 58 12.24 4.14 -2.78
CA VAL A 58 11.77 3.20 -3.80
C VAL A 58 10.30 3.47 -4.14
N LEU A 59 9.44 3.64 -3.14
CA LEU A 59 8.02 3.95 -3.33
C LEU A 59 7.81 5.24 -4.11
N ALA A 60 8.60 6.29 -3.84
CA ALA A 60 8.49 7.57 -4.53
C ALA A 60 8.78 7.48 -6.04
N ALA A 61 9.60 6.52 -6.47
CA ALA A 61 9.91 6.28 -7.88
C ALA A 61 9.04 5.17 -8.51
N SER A 62 8.27 4.42 -7.70
CA SER A 62 7.55 3.22 -8.14
C SER A 62 6.24 3.51 -8.85
N SER A 63 5.84 2.61 -9.74
CA SER A 63 4.49 2.53 -10.27
C SER A 63 3.64 1.60 -9.42
N PHE A 64 2.35 1.91 -9.29
CA PHE A 64 1.41 1.17 -8.48
C PHE A 64 0.29 0.58 -9.35
N LEU A 65 -0.02 -0.69 -9.16
CA LEU A 65 -1.16 -1.34 -9.80
C LEU A 65 -2.12 -1.86 -8.72
N LEU A 66 -3.41 -1.62 -8.89
CA LEU A 66 -4.47 -2.26 -8.10
C LEU A 66 -5.12 -3.34 -8.96
N ASP A 67 -5.03 -4.60 -8.54
CA ASP A 67 -5.46 -5.79 -9.29
C ASP A 67 -4.97 -5.78 -10.75
N ALA A 68 -3.66 -5.52 -10.94
CA ALA A 68 -3.00 -5.39 -12.23
C ALA A 68 -3.48 -4.21 -13.12
N VAL A 69 -4.26 -3.27 -12.57
CA VAL A 69 -4.70 -2.03 -13.24
C VAL A 69 -3.90 -0.84 -12.71
N ALA A 70 -3.42 0.03 -13.60
CA ALA A 70 -2.69 1.23 -13.20
C ALA A 70 -3.52 2.10 -12.25
N ALA A 71 -3.00 2.27 -11.03
CA ALA A 71 -3.65 3.04 -9.98
C ALA A 71 -2.97 4.40 -9.80
N ARG A 72 -3.74 5.37 -9.31
CA ARG A 72 -3.28 6.74 -9.10
C ARG A 72 -3.42 7.12 -7.62
N PRO A 73 -2.65 8.12 -7.16
CA PRO A 73 -2.91 8.75 -5.87
C PRO A 73 -4.39 9.16 -5.78
N GLY A 74 -5.05 8.84 -4.66
CA GLY A 74 -6.48 9.05 -4.45
C GLY A 74 -7.38 7.87 -4.81
N ASP A 75 -6.90 6.82 -5.49
CA ASP A 75 -7.70 5.60 -5.71
C ASP A 75 -7.98 4.90 -4.37
N GLU A 76 -9.25 4.57 -4.13
CA GLU A 76 -9.70 3.89 -2.92
C GLU A 76 -9.29 2.42 -2.93
N LEU A 77 -8.79 1.93 -1.79
CA LEU A 77 -8.44 0.54 -1.63
C LEU A 77 -9.66 -0.28 -1.26
N THR A 78 -10.08 -1.16 -2.17
CA THR A 78 -11.20 -2.06 -1.95
C THR A 78 -10.77 -3.28 -1.10
N PRO A 79 -11.71 -3.92 -0.38
CA PRO A 79 -11.39 -5.11 0.39
C PRO A 79 -10.88 -6.25 -0.50
N GLY A 80 -9.70 -6.78 -0.16
CA GLY A 80 -9.06 -7.87 -0.90
C GLY A 80 -8.27 -7.43 -2.14
N VAL A 81 -8.21 -6.12 -2.42
CA VAL A 81 -7.43 -5.60 -3.56
C VAL A 81 -5.96 -5.98 -3.43
N THR A 82 -5.34 -6.28 -4.57
CA THR A 82 -3.89 -6.51 -4.63
C THR A 82 -3.18 -5.26 -5.14
N LEU A 83 -2.34 -4.65 -4.33
CA LEU A 83 -1.45 -3.56 -4.69
C LEU A 83 -0.09 -4.10 -5.13
N ASP A 84 0.23 -4.03 -6.42
CA ASP A 84 1.57 -4.32 -6.93
C ASP A 84 2.42 -3.05 -6.96
N VAL A 85 3.59 -3.10 -6.31
CA VAL A 85 4.58 -2.02 -6.26
C VAL A 85 5.71 -2.37 -7.22
N LEU A 86 5.75 -1.65 -8.34
CA LEU A 86 6.69 -1.86 -9.43
C LEU A 86 7.70 -0.71 -9.47
N PRO A 87 8.83 -0.83 -8.76
CA PRO A 87 9.89 0.15 -8.91
C PRO A 87 10.43 0.14 -10.35
N PRO A 88 10.92 1.28 -10.84
CA PRO A 88 11.64 1.31 -12.11
C PRO A 88 12.81 0.34 -11.99
N PHE A 89 13.10 -0.37 -13.07
CA PHE A 89 14.29 -1.21 -13.13
C PHE A 89 15.50 -0.32 -12.83
N ALA A 90 16.01 -0.42 -11.59
CA ALA A 90 17.31 0.11 -11.21
C ALA A 90 18.36 -0.84 -11.80
N GLY A 91 18.41 -0.89 -13.14
CA GLY A 91 19.53 -1.49 -13.86
C GLY A 91 20.75 -0.59 -13.63
N GLY A 92 21.58 -1.00 -12.68
CA GLY A 92 22.98 -0.57 -12.61
C GLY A 92 23.81 -1.32 -13.64
#